data_AF-A0A915YF33-F1
#
_entry.id   AF-A0A915YF33-F1
#
_cell.length_a   1.000
_cell.length_b   1.000
_cell.length_c   1.000
_cell.angle_alpha   90.00
_cell.angle_beta   90.00
_cell.angle_gamma   90.00
#
_symmetry.space_group_name_H-M   'P 1'
#
loop_
_entity.id
_entity.type
_entity.pdbx_description
1 polymer ?
#
loop_
_entity_poly.entity_id
_entity_poly.type
_entity_poly.pdbx_seq_one_letter_code
_entity_poly.pdbx_strand_id
1 'polypeptide(L)'
;MRTFNPLSLYALLCLIFAFTACEKTTITTDTETRNFDKEKILELINEVRATGCNCGTTVKPAVRAVTWDDLLEEAATKHSEDMAENNFMSHTGSNGSSISDRVLAVGHTASSVAENVARGFTSEEAVFNGWMASTGHCNNIMNGNMTAIGLGRSGNYWTLVLTKS
;
A
#
# COMPACT_ATOMS: atom_id res chain seq x y z
N MET A 1 54.12 57.79 25.09
CA MET A 1 54.07 57.24 26.46
C MET A 1 52.63 57.38 26.93
N ARG A 2 51.85 56.28 26.93
CA ARG A 2 51.45 55.47 28.10
C ARG A 2 50.61 56.27 29.12
N THR A 3 49.45 55.88 29.61
CA THR A 3 48.45 54.82 29.36
C THR A 3 47.28 55.13 30.30
N PHE A 4 46.08 54.69 29.93
CA PHE A 4 44.81 54.87 30.64
C PHE A 4 44.70 54.10 31.98
N ASN A 5 43.82 54.63 32.85
CA ASN A 5 43.39 54.16 34.18
C ASN A 5 42.87 52.70 34.21
N PRO A 6 43.13 51.93 35.29
CA PRO A 6 42.45 50.66 35.53
C PRO A 6 41.26 50.82 36.50
N LEU A 7 40.05 50.50 36.00
CA LEU A 7 38.91 50.09 36.81
C LEU A 7 39.00 48.58 37.02
N SER A 8 39.06 48.18 38.29
CA SER A 8 38.92 46.80 38.79
C SER A 8 37.42 46.53 38.99
N LEU A 9 36.78 45.71 38.16
CA LEU A 9 36.60 44.25 38.31
C LEU A 9 35.44 43.89 39.25
N TYR A 10 34.33 43.40 38.70
CA TYR A 10 33.46 42.34 39.23
C TYR A 10 32.53 41.93 38.06
N ALA A 11 32.91 40.93 37.28
CA ALA A 11 32.48 39.54 37.44
C ALA A 11 30.97 39.35 37.19
N LEU A 12 30.59 39.01 35.96
CA LEU A 12 29.44 38.13 35.74
C LEU A 12 29.66 37.24 34.51
N LEU A 13 29.87 35.98 34.84
CA LEU A 13 29.62 34.77 34.09
C LEU A 13 28.43 34.90 33.11
N CYS A 14 28.64 34.51 31.85
CA CYS A 14 27.75 33.61 31.12
C CYS A 14 28.37 33.32 29.74
N LEU A 15 29.21 32.29 29.72
CA LEU A 15 29.56 31.55 28.52
C LEU A 15 28.27 30.90 28.00
N ILE A 16 27.73 31.43 26.89
CA ILE A 16 26.80 30.66 26.07
C ILE A 16 27.33 30.76 24.64
N PHE A 17 28.17 29.79 24.27
CA PHE A 17 28.47 29.50 22.88
C PHE A 17 27.15 29.11 22.21
N ALA A 18 26.60 30.00 21.37
CA ALA A 18 25.55 29.64 20.45
C ALA A 18 26.16 28.73 19.37
N PHE A 19 26.19 27.42 19.64
CA PHE A 19 26.31 26.43 18.58
C PHE A 19 24.99 26.46 17.81
N THR A 20 24.97 27.18 16.69
CA THR A 20 23.91 27.04 15.69
C THR A 20 24.04 25.63 15.10
N ALA A 21 23.37 24.66 15.71
CA ALA A 21 23.15 23.36 15.10
C ALA A 21 22.26 23.56 13.87
N CYS A 22 22.78 23.25 12.68
CA CYS A 22 21.97 23.07 11.49
C CYS A 22 21.17 21.79 11.72
N GLU A 23 19.91 21.95 12.12
CA GLU A 23 18.97 20.84 12.20
C GLU A 23 18.72 20.38 10.77
N LYS A 24 19.42 19.33 10.36
CA LYS A 24 19.15 18.65 9.10
C LYS A 24 17.79 17.99 9.30
N THR A 25 16.74 18.65 8.83
CA THR A 25 15.42 18.06 8.70
C THR A 25 15.57 16.77 7.89
N THR A 26 15.60 15.65 8.60
CA THR A 26 15.41 14.35 7.98
C THR A 26 13.96 14.34 7.54
N ILE A 27 13.71 14.66 6.27
CA ILE A 27 12.40 14.43 5.67
C ILE A 27 12.21 12.91 5.73
N THR A 28 11.37 12.46 6.65
CA THR A 28 10.81 11.11 6.65
C THR A 28 9.80 11.06 5.49
N THR A 29 10.28 10.78 4.29
CA THR A 29 9.48 10.54 3.07
C THR A 29 8.90 9.13 3.00
N ASP A 30 8.72 8.43 4.12
CA ASP A 30 8.35 7.00 4.07
C ASP A 30 6.96 6.70 4.67
N THR A 31 6.16 7.71 5.02
CA THR A 31 4.82 7.48 5.63
C THR A 31 3.70 8.33 5.03
N GLU A 32 4.01 9.19 4.06
CA GLU A 32 3.06 9.99 3.28
C GLU A 32 3.19 9.57 1.81
N THR A 33 2.58 8.44 1.39
CA THR A 33 2.19 8.10 -0.02
C THR A 33 1.73 6.65 -0.25
N ARG A 34 1.40 5.85 0.78
CA ARG A 34 0.53 4.68 0.56
C ARG A 34 -0.88 5.04 1.02
N ASN A 35 -1.78 5.30 0.06
CA ASN A 35 -3.13 5.85 0.26
C ASN A 35 -4.14 4.83 0.84
N PHE A 36 -3.65 3.81 1.54
CA PHE A 36 -4.47 2.76 2.15
C PHE A 36 -3.74 2.10 3.33
N ASP A 37 -4.52 1.49 4.23
CA ASP A 37 -4.04 0.70 5.37
C ASP A 37 -3.81 -0.77 4.95
N LYS A 38 -2.54 -1.13 4.78
CA LYS A 38 -2.09 -2.47 4.33
C LYS A 38 -2.44 -3.55 5.34
N GLU A 39 -2.21 -3.30 6.61
CA GLU A 39 -2.50 -4.24 7.69
C GLU A 39 -4.00 -4.52 7.76
N LYS A 40 -4.84 -3.49 7.63
CA LYS A 40 -6.29 -3.62 7.69
C LYS A 40 -6.84 -4.50 6.58
N ILE A 41 -6.45 -4.29 5.33
CA ILE A 41 -6.98 -5.10 4.22
C ILE A 41 -6.48 -6.55 4.28
N LEU A 42 -5.22 -6.77 4.70
CA LEU A 42 -4.66 -8.10 4.87
C LEU A 42 -5.38 -8.87 6.00
N GLU A 43 -5.70 -8.18 7.10
CA GLU A 43 -6.49 -8.72 8.19
C GLU A 43 -7.89 -9.14 7.71
N LEU A 44 -8.62 -8.24 7.05
CA LEU A 44 -9.97 -8.52 6.53
C LEU A 44 -9.99 -9.74 5.59
N ILE A 45 -9.02 -9.81 4.67
CA ILE A 45 -8.89 -10.93 3.73
C ILE A 45 -8.56 -12.23 4.47
N ASN A 46 -7.63 -12.21 5.41
CA ASN A 46 -7.23 -13.42 6.13
C ASN A 46 -8.29 -13.88 7.14
N GLU A 47 -9.07 -12.98 7.72
CA GLU A 47 -10.22 -13.32 8.57
C GLU A 47 -11.29 -14.08 7.78
N VAL A 48 -11.71 -13.56 6.62
CA VAL A 48 -12.71 -14.25 5.79
C VAL A 48 -12.18 -15.58 5.23
N ARG A 49 -10.88 -15.63 4.87
CA ARG A 49 -10.24 -16.87 4.44
C ARG A 49 -10.19 -17.91 5.55
N ALA A 50 -9.90 -17.52 6.79
CA ALA A 50 -9.85 -18.43 7.94
C ALA A 50 -11.24 -18.95 8.36
N THR A 51 -12.29 -18.19 8.13
CA THR A 51 -13.66 -18.53 8.55
C THR A 51 -14.47 -19.21 7.46
N GLY A 52 -14.20 -18.93 6.19
CA GLY A 52 -15.06 -19.33 5.08
C GLY A 52 -16.23 -18.37 4.91
N CYS A 53 -16.87 -18.39 3.74
CA CYS A 53 -17.99 -17.50 3.43
C CYS A 53 -18.84 -18.06 2.27
N ASN A 54 -19.88 -17.34 1.90
CA ASN A 54 -20.59 -17.60 0.65
C ASN A 54 -20.10 -16.63 -0.44
N CYS A 55 -19.67 -17.16 -1.58
CA CYS A 55 -19.47 -16.38 -2.80
C CYS A 55 -20.70 -16.59 -3.70
N GLY A 56 -21.63 -15.64 -3.66
CA GLY A 56 -22.95 -15.82 -4.25
C GLY A 56 -23.69 -16.98 -3.57
N THR A 57 -24.07 -18.00 -4.35
CA THR A 57 -24.73 -19.22 -3.84
C THR A 57 -23.75 -20.33 -3.46
N THR A 58 -22.45 -20.15 -3.71
CA THR A 58 -21.44 -21.18 -3.45
C THR A 58 -20.82 -20.99 -2.07
N VAL A 59 -20.92 -22.02 -1.23
CA VAL A 59 -20.22 -22.07 0.06
C VAL A 59 -18.72 -22.29 -0.20
N LYS A 60 -17.88 -21.42 0.33
CA LYS A 60 -16.42 -21.55 0.35
C LYS A 60 -15.97 -21.97 1.74
N PRO A 61 -15.22 -23.08 1.87
CA PRO A 61 -14.66 -23.47 3.16
C PRO A 61 -13.54 -22.51 3.57
N ALA A 62 -13.08 -22.64 4.81
CA ALA A 62 -11.85 -22.01 5.26
C ALA A 62 -10.66 -22.43 4.37
N VAL A 63 -9.81 -21.47 4.05
CA VAL A 63 -8.58 -21.63 3.25
C VAL A 63 -7.41 -20.96 3.96
N ARG A 64 -6.18 -21.31 3.57
CA ARG A 64 -4.97 -20.79 4.22
C ARG A 64 -4.87 -19.28 4.10
N ALA A 65 -4.26 -18.61 5.07
CA ALA A 65 -3.92 -17.20 4.95
C ALA A 65 -3.00 -16.93 3.75
N VAL A 66 -3.13 -15.74 3.17
CA VAL A 66 -2.17 -15.18 2.21
C VAL A 66 -1.18 -14.28 2.94
N THR A 67 0.01 -14.12 2.38
CA THR A 67 0.99 -13.13 2.82
C THR A 67 1.00 -11.91 1.90
N TRP A 68 1.48 -10.79 2.41
CA TRP A 68 1.73 -9.63 1.55
C TRP A 68 2.98 -9.82 0.70
N ASP A 69 2.97 -9.30 -0.52
CA ASP A 69 4.11 -9.19 -1.40
C ASP A 69 4.19 -7.77 -1.98
N ASP A 70 5.32 -7.10 -1.73
CA ASP A 70 5.50 -5.70 -2.10
C ASP A 70 5.64 -5.50 -3.62
N LEU A 71 6.08 -6.52 -4.38
CA LEU A 71 6.10 -6.45 -5.85
C LEU A 71 4.67 -6.50 -6.41
N LEU A 72 3.79 -7.32 -5.82
CA LEU A 72 2.38 -7.36 -6.22
C LEU A 72 1.66 -6.04 -5.92
N GLU A 73 2.00 -5.40 -4.80
CA GLU A 73 1.53 -4.04 -4.48
C GLU A 73 2.01 -3.01 -5.50
N GLU A 74 3.27 -3.10 -5.95
CA GLU A 74 3.78 -2.24 -7.02
C GLU A 74 2.99 -2.42 -8.33
N ALA A 75 2.74 -3.68 -8.74
CA ALA A 75 1.96 -3.97 -9.94
C ALA A 75 0.52 -3.45 -9.83
N ALA A 76 -0.10 -3.63 -8.66
CA ALA A 76 -1.46 -3.16 -8.38
C ALA A 76 -1.56 -1.63 -8.36
N THR A 77 -0.54 -0.96 -7.81
CA THR A 77 -0.48 0.51 -7.71
C THR A 77 -0.39 1.12 -9.10
N LYS A 78 0.54 0.63 -9.93
CA LYS A 78 0.70 1.07 -11.32
C LYS A 78 -0.58 0.92 -12.15
N HIS A 79 -1.33 -0.17 -11.96
CA HIS A 79 -2.61 -0.35 -12.66
C HIS A 79 -3.71 0.60 -12.16
N SER A 80 -3.72 0.87 -10.85
CA SER A 80 -4.66 1.84 -10.27
C SER A 80 -4.37 3.26 -10.74
N GLU A 81 -3.10 3.64 -10.85
CA GLU A 81 -2.64 4.90 -11.44
C GLU A 81 -3.05 5.00 -12.91
N ASP A 82 -2.78 3.96 -13.72
CA ASP A 82 -3.16 3.91 -15.13
C ASP A 82 -4.68 4.12 -15.33
N MET A 83 -5.50 3.41 -14.54
CA MET A 83 -6.96 3.57 -14.54
C MET A 83 -7.41 4.98 -14.15
N ALA A 84 -6.73 5.60 -13.17
CA ALA A 84 -7.03 6.94 -12.70
C ALA A 84 -6.65 8.02 -13.72
N GLU A 85 -5.45 7.94 -14.28
CA GLU A 85 -4.91 8.89 -15.26
C GLU A 85 -5.72 8.90 -16.57
N ASN A 86 -6.16 7.72 -17.00
CA ASN A 86 -6.91 7.55 -18.24
C ASN A 86 -8.43 7.45 -18.04
N ASN A 87 -8.92 7.64 -16.80
CA ASN A 87 -10.33 7.64 -16.41
C ASN A 87 -11.14 6.42 -16.92
N PHE A 88 -10.62 5.21 -16.74
CA PHE A 88 -11.31 3.96 -17.09
C PHE A 88 -11.23 2.94 -15.97
N MET A 89 -12.08 1.90 -15.98
CA MET A 89 -11.97 0.75 -15.07
C MET A 89 -11.98 -0.53 -15.90
N SER A 90 -10.89 -1.28 -15.88
CA SER A 90 -10.71 -2.51 -16.66
C SER A 90 -9.62 -3.39 -16.04
N HIS A 91 -9.65 -4.68 -16.34
CA HIS A 91 -8.53 -5.59 -16.06
C HIS A 91 -7.35 -5.41 -17.04
N THR A 92 -7.63 -4.87 -18.22
CA THR A 92 -6.64 -4.56 -19.26
C THR A 92 -6.14 -3.14 -19.07
N GLY A 93 -4.82 -2.95 -18.99
CA GLY A 93 -4.21 -1.61 -18.91
C GLY A 93 -4.40 -0.82 -20.20
N SER A 94 -4.22 0.50 -20.15
CA SER A 94 -4.33 1.40 -21.31
C SER A 94 -3.38 1.05 -22.45
N ASN A 95 -2.24 0.43 -22.10
CA ASN A 95 -1.23 -0.10 -23.03
C ASN A 95 -1.55 -1.51 -23.55
N GLY A 96 -2.70 -2.09 -23.21
CA GLY A 96 -3.10 -3.45 -23.58
C GLY A 96 -2.57 -4.56 -22.67
N SER A 97 -1.82 -4.23 -21.60
CA SER A 97 -1.26 -5.23 -20.68
C SER A 97 -2.34 -6.02 -19.93
N SER A 98 -2.13 -7.32 -19.78
CA SER A 98 -2.85 -8.17 -18.84
C SER A 98 -2.24 -8.06 -17.43
N ILE A 99 -2.94 -8.58 -16.42
CA ILE A 99 -2.37 -8.64 -15.07
C ILE A 99 -1.07 -9.46 -15.01
N SER A 100 -0.98 -10.56 -15.77
CA SER A 100 0.24 -11.38 -15.83
C SER A 100 1.43 -10.59 -16.38
N ASP A 101 1.20 -9.74 -17.39
CA ASP A 101 2.25 -8.87 -17.93
C ASP A 101 2.71 -7.85 -16.88
N ARG A 102 1.77 -7.27 -16.11
CA ARG A 102 2.08 -6.30 -15.05
C ARG A 102 2.85 -6.93 -13.88
N VAL A 103 2.46 -8.14 -13.46
CA VAL A 103 3.17 -8.90 -12.41
C VAL A 103 4.57 -9.31 -12.88
N LEU A 104 4.73 -9.71 -14.14
CA LEU A 104 6.04 -10.01 -14.71
C LEU A 104 6.92 -8.75 -14.84
N ALA A 105 6.34 -7.60 -15.18
CA ALA A 105 7.06 -6.35 -15.38
C ALA A 105 7.70 -5.80 -14.09
N VAL A 106 7.15 -6.14 -12.92
CA VAL A 106 7.76 -5.85 -11.60
C VAL A 106 8.74 -6.93 -11.13
N GLY A 107 9.04 -7.93 -11.98
CA GLY A 107 9.99 -9.00 -11.69
C GLY A 107 9.42 -10.15 -10.86
N HIS A 108 8.10 -10.18 -10.61
CA HIS A 108 7.46 -11.28 -9.89
C HIS A 108 7.02 -12.38 -10.87
N THR A 109 7.35 -13.63 -10.58
CA THR A 109 6.89 -14.80 -11.35
C THR A 109 5.91 -15.63 -10.52
N ALA A 110 4.87 -16.15 -11.17
CA ALA A 110 3.80 -16.89 -10.50
C ALA A 110 3.21 -17.95 -11.43
N SER A 111 2.87 -19.11 -10.87
CA SER A 111 2.16 -20.18 -11.56
C SER A 111 0.66 -19.89 -11.74
N SER A 112 0.10 -18.95 -10.96
CA SER A 112 -1.28 -18.45 -11.14
C SER A 112 -1.38 -17.01 -10.67
N VAL A 113 -2.22 -16.22 -11.35
CA VAL A 113 -2.46 -14.80 -11.07
C VAL A 113 -3.96 -14.51 -11.16
N ALA A 114 -4.49 -13.73 -10.22
CA ALA A 114 -5.86 -13.22 -10.24
C ALA A 114 -5.90 -11.74 -9.87
N GLU A 115 -6.96 -11.06 -10.28
CA GLU A 115 -7.14 -9.62 -10.04
C GLU A 115 -8.58 -9.30 -9.64
N ASN A 116 -8.73 -8.41 -8.67
CA ASN A 116 -9.99 -7.69 -8.44
C ASN A 116 -9.75 -6.19 -8.63
N VAL A 117 -10.56 -5.54 -9.45
CA VAL A 117 -10.55 -4.07 -9.63
C VAL A 117 -11.82 -3.46 -9.07
N ALA A 118 -11.73 -2.23 -8.56
CA ALA A 118 -12.89 -1.48 -8.08
C ALA A 118 -12.69 0.03 -8.25
N ARG A 119 -13.80 0.76 -8.35
CA ARG A 119 -13.83 2.23 -8.39
C ARG A 119 -14.94 2.75 -7.49
N GLY A 120 -14.69 3.87 -6.81
CA GLY A 120 -15.71 4.62 -6.06
C GLY A 120 -15.73 4.37 -4.54
N PHE A 121 -14.90 3.44 -4.04
CA PHE A 121 -14.76 3.17 -2.62
C PHE A 121 -13.69 4.08 -2.00
N THR A 122 -13.93 4.51 -0.76
CA THR A 122 -13.06 5.47 -0.06
C THR A 122 -12.21 4.84 1.05
N SER A 123 -12.48 3.58 1.42
CA SER A 123 -11.74 2.83 2.45
C SER A 123 -11.56 1.36 2.08
N GLU A 124 -10.63 0.71 2.77
CA GLU A 124 -10.27 -0.71 2.68
C GLU A 124 -11.48 -1.59 2.99
N GLU A 125 -12.20 -1.26 4.07
CA GLU A 125 -13.41 -1.99 4.46
C GLU A 125 -14.50 -1.87 3.38
N ALA A 126 -14.69 -0.67 2.82
CA ALA A 126 -15.71 -0.45 1.81
C ALA A 126 -15.39 -1.21 0.50
N VAL A 127 -14.13 -1.18 0.04
CA VAL A 127 -13.72 -1.91 -1.17
C VAL A 127 -13.71 -3.42 -0.94
N PHE A 128 -13.27 -3.88 0.24
CA PHE A 128 -13.35 -5.28 0.64
C PHE A 128 -14.79 -5.80 0.60
N ASN A 129 -15.72 -5.08 1.22
CA ASN A 129 -17.15 -5.45 1.19
C ASN A 129 -17.69 -5.46 -0.25
N GLY A 130 -17.27 -4.51 -1.09
CA GLY A 130 -17.60 -4.50 -2.51
C GLY A 130 -17.11 -5.73 -3.27
N TRP A 131 -15.89 -6.20 -2.99
CA TRP A 131 -15.37 -7.44 -3.57
C TRP A 131 -16.09 -8.68 -3.03
N MET A 132 -16.36 -8.74 -1.73
CA MET A 132 -17.06 -9.88 -1.13
C MET A 132 -18.51 -10.01 -1.62
N ALA A 133 -19.16 -8.90 -1.97
CA ALA A 133 -20.49 -8.90 -2.58
C ALA A 133 -20.50 -9.36 -4.05
N SER A 134 -19.36 -9.35 -4.75
CA SER A 134 -19.23 -9.84 -6.12
C SER A 134 -18.78 -11.31 -6.13
N THR A 135 -19.61 -12.20 -6.69
CA THR A 135 -19.29 -13.63 -6.76
C THR A 135 -17.91 -13.90 -7.37
N GLY A 136 -17.53 -13.19 -8.44
CA GLY A 136 -16.22 -13.35 -9.10
C GLY A 136 -15.06 -12.91 -8.21
N HIS A 137 -15.17 -11.73 -7.60
CA HIS A 137 -14.12 -11.18 -6.74
C HIS A 137 -13.97 -11.97 -5.43
N CYS A 138 -15.08 -12.38 -4.82
CA CYS A 138 -15.10 -13.29 -3.68
C CYS A 138 -14.43 -14.63 -4.04
N ASN A 139 -14.70 -15.20 -5.21
CA ASN A 139 -14.06 -16.44 -5.67
C ASN A 139 -12.54 -16.30 -5.78
N ASN A 140 -12.02 -15.14 -6.21
CA ASN A 140 -10.58 -14.87 -6.24
C ASN A 140 -10.01 -14.81 -4.82
N ILE A 141 -10.63 -14.05 -3.90
CA ILE A 141 -10.20 -13.92 -2.51
C ILE A 141 -10.22 -15.26 -1.77
N MET A 142 -11.24 -16.09 -2.01
CA MET A 142 -11.40 -17.41 -1.38
C MET A 142 -10.72 -18.55 -2.15
N ASN A 143 -9.92 -18.25 -3.18
CA ASN A 143 -9.17 -19.28 -3.88
C ASN A 143 -8.02 -19.79 -2.99
N GLY A 144 -8.17 -21.00 -2.48
CA GLY A 144 -7.19 -21.64 -1.58
C GLY A 144 -5.85 -21.98 -2.22
N ASN A 145 -5.70 -21.82 -3.53
CA ASN A 145 -4.42 -21.95 -4.22
C ASN A 145 -3.57 -20.67 -4.13
N MET A 146 -4.17 -19.51 -3.88
CA MET A 146 -3.45 -18.24 -3.76
C MET A 146 -2.71 -18.17 -2.43
N THR A 147 -1.48 -17.69 -2.47
CA THR A 147 -0.55 -17.64 -1.33
C THR A 147 -0.06 -16.23 -1.03
N ALA A 148 -0.07 -15.32 -2.01
CA ALA A 148 0.38 -13.94 -1.83
C ALA A 148 -0.63 -12.95 -2.41
N ILE A 149 -0.63 -11.74 -1.85
CA ILE A 149 -1.42 -10.61 -2.33
C ILE A 149 -0.62 -9.31 -2.35
N GLY A 150 -1.08 -8.36 -3.17
CA GLY A 150 -0.70 -6.95 -3.09
C GLY A 150 -1.87 -6.06 -3.50
N LEU A 151 -1.97 -4.89 -2.88
CA LEU A 151 -3.02 -3.91 -3.17
C LEU A 151 -2.41 -2.61 -3.69
N GLY A 152 -3.09 -1.96 -4.60
CA GLY A 152 -2.78 -0.62 -5.04
C GLY A 152 -4.03 0.26 -5.04
N ARG A 153 -3.82 1.57 -4.82
CA ARG A 153 -4.87 2.57 -4.86
C ARG A 153 -4.37 3.88 -5.47
N SER A 154 -5.16 4.44 -6.39
CA SER A 154 -5.00 5.82 -6.87
C SER A 154 -6.35 6.53 -6.86
N GLY A 155 -6.49 7.58 -6.04
CA GLY A 155 -7.79 8.23 -5.81
C GLY A 155 -8.85 7.25 -5.28
N ASN A 156 -9.90 7.02 -6.09
CA ASN A 156 -10.96 6.05 -5.80
C ASN A 156 -10.85 4.75 -6.62
N TYR A 157 -9.73 4.52 -7.31
CA TYR A 157 -9.42 3.30 -8.05
C TYR A 157 -8.60 2.35 -7.20
N TRP A 158 -8.94 1.06 -7.25
CA TRP A 158 -8.34 0.01 -6.46
C TRP A 158 -8.04 -1.20 -7.32
N THR A 159 -6.89 -1.80 -7.09
CA THR A 159 -6.49 -3.08 -7.68
C THR A 159 -5.98 -4.00 -6.58
N LEU A 160 -6.53 -5.20 -6.47
CA LEU A 160 -6.00 -6.29 -5.65
C LEU A 160 -5.45 -7.37 -6.59
N VAL A 161 -4.19 -7.73 -6.40
CA VAL A 161 -3.52 -8.81 -7.12
C VAL A 161 -3.32 -9.97 -6.16
N LEU A 162 -3.65 -11.19 -6.61
CA LEU A 162 -3.39 -12.42 -5.87
C LEU A 162 -2.55 -13.36 -6.73
N THR A 163 -1.56 -14.01 -6.14
CA THR A 163 -0.74 -14.98 -6.85
C THR A 163 -0.57 -16.28 -6.10
N LYS A 164 -0.20 -17.30 -6.86
CA LYS A 164 0.46 -18.51 -6.39
C LYS A 164 1.84 -18.55 -7.02
N SER A 165 2.89 -18.54 -6.20
CA SER A 165 4.26 -18.78 -6.68
C SER A 165 4.39 -20.17 -7.29
#